data_AF-A0A858RKP2-F1
#
_entry.id   AF-A0A858RKP2-F1
#
_cell.length_a   1.000
_cell.length_b   1.000
_cell.length_c   1.000
_cell.angle_alpha   90.00
_cell.angle_beta   90.00
_cell.angle_gamma   90.00
#
_symmetry.space_group_name_H-M   'P 1'
#
loop_
_entity.id
_entity.type
_entity.pdbx_description
1 polymer ?
#
loop_
_entity_poly.entity_id
_entity_poly.type
_entity_poly.pdbx_seq_one_letter_code
_entity_poly.pdbx_strand_id
1 'polypeptide(L)' 'MSLRAFHIVFVTVSTLLFVFLAVWSLAITRNPTGIITVLGVVSAVCALVMPAYGVFFYRKVRNIHI' A
#
# COMPACT_ATOMS: atom_id res chain seq x y z
N MET A 1 2.67 -16.31 -17.75
CA MET A 1 2.79 -15.00 -17.08
C MET A 1 3.40 -15.24 -15.71
N SER A 2 4.56 -14.66 -15.40
CA SER A 2 5.22 -14.95 -14.11
C SER A 2 4.40 -14.34 -12.97
N LEU A 3 3.89 -15.19 -12.06
CA LEU A 3 3.14 -14.78 -10.86
C LEU A 3 3.85 -13.64 -10.09
N ARG A 4 5.19 -13.62 -10.15
CA ARG A 4 6.05 -12.60 -9.56
C ARG A 4 5.80 -11.19 -10.11
N ALA A 5 5.71 -11.04 -11.43
CA ALA A 5 5.50 -9.73 -12.06
C ALA A 5 4.09 -9.19 -11.75
N PHE A 6 3.07 -10.05 -11.82
CA PHE A 6 1.70 -9.68 -11.46
C PHE A 6 1.60 -9.22 -10.00
N HIS A 7 2.23 -9.95 -9.07
CA HIS A 7 2.17 -9.62 -7.65
C HIS A 7 2.85 -8.29 -7.32
N ILE A 8 3.98 -7.98 -7.95
CA ILE A 8 4.68 -6.69 -7.78
C ILE A 8 3.83 -5.54 -8.31
N VAL A 9 3.24 -5.69 -9.50
CA VAL A 9 2.37 -4.66 -10.09
C VAL A 9 1.14 -4.45 -9.20
N PHE A 10 0.51 -5.53 -8.72
CA PHE A 10 -0.62 -5.47 -7.82
C PHE A 10 -0.30 -4.70 -6.53
N VAL A 11 0.80 -5.07 -5.84
CA VAL A 11 1.26 -4.35 -4.64
C VAL A 11 1.51 -2.88 -4.94
N THR A 12 2.15 -2.57 -6.06
CA THR A 12 2.47 -1.18 -6.44
C THR A 12 1.19 -0.35 -6.65
N VAL A 13 0.22 -0.86 -7.41
CA VAL A 13 -1.06 -0.19 -7.69
C VAL A 13 -1.87 -0.02 -6.41
N SER A 14 -1.96 -1.05 -5.56
CA SER A 14 -2.65 -0.95 -4.27
C SER A 14 -1.98 0.09 -3.36
N THR A 15 -0.64 0.11 -3.31
CA THR A 15 0.09 1.10 -2.51
C THR A 15 -0.23 2.52 -2.97
N LEU A 16 -0.22 2.77 -4.29
CA LEU A 16 -0.54 4.07 -4.87
C LEU A 16 -1.98 4.50 -4.54
N LEU A 17 -2.92 3.57 -4.57
CA LEU A 17 -4.31 3.80 -4.18
C LEU A 17 -4.43 4.18 -2.69
N PHE A 18 -3.74 3.46 -1.80
CA PHE A 18 -3.75 3.75 -0.36
C PHE A 18 -3.07 5.09 -0.03
N VAL A 19 -1.96 5.43 -0.70
CA VAL A 19 -1.33 6.74 -0.59
C VAL A 19 -2.30 7.84 -1.02
N PHE A 20 -2.97 7.66 -2.15
CA PHE A 20 -3.97 8.62 -2.62
C PHE A 20 -5.11 8.80 -1.61
N LEU A 21 -5.67 7.71 -1.07
CA LEU A 21 -6.71 7.76 -0.04
C LEU A 21 -6.23 8.48 1.23
N ALA A 22 -4.99 8.22 1.67
CA ALA A 22 -4.41 8.85 2.85
C ALA A 22 -4.25 10.36 2.64
N VAL A 23 -3.71 10.79 1.50
CA VAL A 23 -3.55 12.21 1.16
C VAL A 23 -4.92 12.88 1.01
N TRP A 24 -5.87 12.23 0.33
CA TRP A 24 -7.20 12.78 0.14
C TRP A 24 -7.96 12.95 1.47
N SER A 25 -7.90 11.93 2.32
CA SER A 25 -8.54 11.96 3.64
C SER A 25 -7.91 12.98 4.59
N LEU A 26 -6.57 13.03 4.66
CA LEU A 26 -5.86 13.84 5.67
C LEU A 26 -5.51 15.26 5.22
N ALA A 27 -5.23 15.47 3.93
CA ALA A 27 -4.72 16.75 3.41
C ALA A 27 -5.75 17.54 2.59
N ILE A 28 -6.71 16.87 1.93
CA ILE A 28 -7.66 17.52 1.01
C ILE A 28 -9.04 17.72 1.65
N THR A 29 -9.43 16.85 2.57
CA THR A 29 -10.76 16.91 3.20
C THR A 29 -10.84 18.10 4.18
N ARG A 30 -11.73 19.06 3.88
CA ARG A 30 -11.89 20.31 4.63
C ARG A 30 -12.80 20.19 5.87
N ASN A 31 -13.69 19.18 5.89
CA ASN A 31 -14.54 18.82 7.04
C ASN A 31 -14.48 17.30 7.27
N PRO A 32 -13.36 16.76 7.77
CA PRO A 32 -13.23 15.33 8.02
C PRO A 32 -14.11 14.95 9.21
N THR A 33 -15.06 14.04 8.99
CA THR A 33 -15.73 13.35 10.10
C THR A 33 -14.75 12.36 10.74
N GLY A 34 -14.98 11.95 11.99
CA GLY A 34 -14.07 11.03 12.70
C GLY A 34 -13.78 9.73 11.92
N ILE A 35 -14.75 9.26 11.13
CA ILE A 35 -14.61 8.10 10.24
C ILE A 35 -13.62 8.37 9.11
N ILE A 36 -13.66 9.56 8.50
CA ILE A 36 -12.74 9.93 7.42
C ILE A 36 -11.31 9.98 7.95
N THR A 37 -11.09 10.57 9.13
CA THR A 37 -9.76 10.63 9.76
C THR A 37 -9.20 9.24 10.06
N VAL A 38 -10.01 8.34 10.62
CA VAL A 38 -9.62 6.94 10.85
C VAL A 38 -9.27 6.25 9.53
N LEU A 39 -10.08 6.45 8.49
CA LEU A 39 -9.80 5.90 7.16
C LEU A 39 -8.46 6.42 6.60
N GLY A 40 -8.15 7.70 6.82
CA GLY A 40 -6.88 8.33 6.41
C GLY A 40 -5.67 7.73 7.13
N VAL A 41 -5.77 7.55 8.44
CA VAL A 41 -4.70 6.93 9.24
C VAL A 41 -4.51 5.46 8.87
N VAL A 42 -5.58 4.69 8.75
CA VAL A 42 -5.51 3.28 8.36
C VAL A 42 -4.94 3.13 6.96
N SER A 43 -5.37 3.97 6.00
CA SER A 43 -4.81 3.96 4.64
C SER A 43 -3.34 4.37 4.61
N ALA A 44 -2.89 5.31 5.46
CA ALA A 44 -1.49 5.65 5.59
C ALA A 44 -0.64 4.48 6.14
N VAL A 45 -1.16 3.75 7.14
CA VAL A 45 -0.50 2.54 7.68
C VAL A 45 -0.44 1.45 6.61
N CYS A 46 -1.55 1.17 5.92
CA CYS A 46 -1.59 0.20 4.81
C CYS A 46 -0.63 0.59 3.68
N ALA A 47 -0.51 1.87 3.35
CA ALA A 47 0.42 2.38 2.34
C ALA A 47 1.89 2.13 2.69
N LEU A 48 2.25 2.01 3.97
CA LEU A 48 3.60 1.64 4.42
C LEU A 48 3.79 0.12 4.49
N VAL A 49 2.78 -0.61 4.96
CA VAL A 49 2.85 -2.06 5.16
C VAL A 49 2.85 -2.83 3.82
N MET A 50 2.05 -2.40 2.83
CA MET A 50 2.00 -3.04 1.51
C MET A 50 3.37 -3.10 0.79
N PRO A 51 4.10 -1.99 0.62
CA PRO A 51 5.40 -2.01 -0.07
C PRO A 51 6.45 -2.73 0.78
N ALA A 52 6.40 -2.64 2.12
CA ALA A 52 7.26 -3.42 2.99
C ALA A 52 7.06 -4.93 2.79
N TYR A 53 5.81 -5.39 2.68
CA TYR A 53 5.49 -6.79 2.37
C TYR A 53 5.94 -7.18 0.96
N GLY A 54 5.71 -6.34 -0.05
CA GLY A 54 6.17 -6.58 -1.42
C GLY A 54 7.69 -6.72 -1.52
N VAL A 55 8.45 -5.85 -0.84
CA VAL A 55 9.92 -5.93 -0.77
C VAL A 55 10.38 -7.17 -0.01
N PHE A 56 9.72 -7.51 1.11
CA PHE A 56 10.07 -8.71 1.89
C PHE A 56 9.81 -9.99 1.08
N PHE A 57 8.69 -10.06 0.35
CA PHE A 57 8.37 -11.16 -0.55
C PHE A 57 9.40 -11.28 -1.68
N TYR A 58 9.76 -10.16 -2.32
CA TYR A 58 10.79 -10.14 -3.34
C TYR A 58 12.16 -10.60 -2.82
N ARG A 59 12.55 -10.13 -1.62
CA ARG A 59 13.79 -10.56 -0.95
C ARG A 59 13.75 -12.06 -0.61
N LYS A 60 12.62 -12.56 -0.10
CA LYS A 60 12.47 -13.98 0.26
C LYS A 60 12.51 -14.89 -0.95
N VAL A 61 11.85 -14.52 -2.05
CA VAL A 61 11.85 -15.30 -3.31
C VAL A 61 13.21 -15.25 -4.02
N ARG A 62 13.99 -14.16 -3.87
CA ARG A 62 15.35 -14.07 -4.40
C ARG A 62 16.37 -14.89 -3.59
N ASN A 63 16.15 -15.05 -2.28
CA ASN A 63 17.01 -15.87 -1.42
C ASN A 63 16.69 -17.37 -1.48
N ILE A 64 15.51 -17.75 -1.98
CA ILE A 64 15.20 -19.14 -2.32
C ILE A 64 15.65 -19.34 -3.77
N HIS A 65 16.96 -19.49 -3.96
CA HIS A 65 17.56 -19.99 -5.20
C HIS A 65 17.36 -21.51 -5.20
N ILE A 66 16.24 -21.97 -5.77
CA ILE A 66 16.11 -23.34 -6.28
C ILE A 66 16.40 -23.27 -7.78
#